data_AF-A0A517NVV3-F1
#
_entry.id   AF-A0A517NVV3-F1
#
_cell.length_a   1.000
_cell.length_b   1.000
_cell.length_c   1.000
_cell.angle_alpha   90.00
_cell.angle_beta   90.00
_cell.angle_gamma   90.00
#
_symmetry.space_group_name_H-M   'P 1'
#
loop_
_entity.id
_entity.type
_entity.pdbx_description
1 polymer ?
#
loop_
_entity_poly.entity_id
_entity_poly.type
_entity_poly.pdbx_seq_one_letter_code
_entity_poly.pdbx_strand_id
1 'polypeptide(L)'
;MGSLPSSQHKQPPNLVAGQDKMRRCIYLVEAGHITADQAMHAIRHQLAMRRPIGQLAVEQNMMTMNEVFDVLSSQLDCDQPFGQLAIEMGHLTHEDLGLLILKQLDGVPSLEDILIQNGAVTAKIVMEAESRYEALPGMVRSREGAVQLD
;
A
#
# COMPACT_ATOMS: atom_id res chain seq x y z
N MET A 1 17.57 -5.79 -38.88
CA MET A 1 17.27 -4.62 -38.02
C MET A 1 16.03 -4.94 -37.21
N GLY A 2 16.22 -5.49 -36.02
CA GLY A 2 15.12 -5.84 -35.12
C GLY A 2 14.98 -4.75 -34.07
N SER A 3 13.83 -4.08 -34.06
CA SER A 3 13.51 -3.08 -33.04
C SER A 3 13.11 -3.79 -31.76
N LEU A 4 13.85 -3.50 -30.67
CA LEU A 4 13.52 -3.94 -29.31
C LEU A 4 12.20 -3.29 -28.86
N PRO A 5 11.28 -4.01 -28.19
CA PRO A 5 10.10 -3.40 -27.60
C PRO A 5 10.50 -2.63 -26.34
N SER A 6 10.06 -1.37 -26.29
CA SER A 6 10.26 -0.42 -25.20
C SER A 6 9.87 -1.03 -23.85
N SER A 7 10.84 -1.14 -22.95
CA SER A 7 10.62 -1.50 -21.55
C SER A 7 9.67 -0.49 -20.91
N GLN A 8 8.44 -0.92 -20.61
CA GLN A 8 7.52 -0.14 -19.80
C GLN A 8 8.13 0.03 -18.41
N HIS A 9 8.60 1.25 -18.11
CA HIS A 9 8.91 1.67 -16.75
C HIS A 9 7.63 1.56 -15.92
N LYS A 10 7.51 0.49 -15.13
CA LYS A 10 6.58 0.42 -14.01
C LYS A 10 6.98 1.54 -13.04
N GLN A 11 6.23 2.64 -13.06
CA GLN A 11 6.34 3.67 -12.04
C GLN A 11 6.18 3.01 -10.66
N PRO A 12 7.00 3.35 -9.66
CA PRO A 12 6.81 2.81 -8.32
C PRO A 12 5.39 3.18 -7.83
N PRO A 13 4.67 2.26 -7.18
CA PRO A 13 3.34 2.53 -6.66
C PRO A 13 3.42 3.71 -5.71
N ASN A 14 2.72 4.77 -6.10
CA ASN A 14 2.75 6.08 -5.51
C ASN A 14 2.47 6.02 -3.99
N LEU A 15 3.41 6.48 -3.16
CA LEU A 15 3.24 6.60 -1.69
C LEU A 15 2.04 7.49 -1.30
N VAL A 16 1.53 8.31 -2.23
CA VAL A 16 0.31 9.12 -2.07
C VAL A 16 -0.98 8.27 -2.10
N ALA A 17 -0.93 7.04 -2.63
CA ALA A 17 -2.10 6.15 -2.72
C ALA A 17 -2.70 5.77 -1.35
N GLY A 18 -1.92 5.87 -0.26
CA GLY A 18 -2.43 5.64 1.10
C GLY A 18 -3.45 6.68 1.56
N GLN A 19 -3.29 7.95 1.17
CA GLN A 19 -4.20 9.03 1.59
C GLN A 19 -5.50 9.04 0.77
N ASP A 20 -5.43 8.71 -0.53
CA ASP A 20 -6.62 8.62 -1.38
C ASP A 20 -7.53 7.44 -1.00
N LYS A 21 -6.95 6.32 -0.56
CA LYS A 21 -7.71 5.14 -0.12
C LYS A 21 -8.56 5.41 1.12
N MET A 22 -8.01 6.09 2.12
CA MET A 22 -8.76 6.43 3.34
C MET A 22 -9.93 7.39 3.03
N ARG A 23 -9.69 8.38 2.16
CA ARG A 23 -10.73 9.35 1.76
C ARG A 23 -11.91 8.71 1.05
N ARG A 24 -11.67 7.71 0.19
CA ARG A 24 -12.74 6.95 -0.48
C ARG A 24 -13.57 6.11 0.49
N CYS A 25 -12.92 5.47 1.46
CA CYS A 25 -13.61 4.73 2.51
C CYS A 25 -14.51 5.64 3.35
N ILE A 26 -14.02 6.82 3.72
CA ILE A 26 -14.80 7.86 4.42
C ILE A 26 -16.02 8.25 3.58
N TYR A 27 -15.84 8.52 2.29
CA TYR A 27 -16.96 8.85 1.40
C TYR A 27 -18.02 7.75 1.33
N LEU A 28 -17.63 6.48 1.24
CA LEU A 28 -18.60 5.36 1.23
C LEU A 28 -19.41 5.27 2.54
N VAL A 29 -18.80 5.62 3.67
CA VAL A 29 -19.49 5.71 4.96
C VAL A 29 -20.44 6.91 5.00
N GLU A 30 -19.98 8.08 4.58
CA GLU A 30 -20.79 9.32 4.56
C GLU A 30 -21.99 9.21 3.60
N ALA A 31 -21.80 8.54 2.46
CA ALA A 31 -22.86 8.26 1.49
C ALA A 31 -23.83 7.15 1.95
N GLY A 32 -23.58 6.51 3.11
CA GLY A 32 -24.42 5.45 3.67
C GLY A 32 -24.35 4.12 2.91
N HIS A 33 -23.32 3.93 2.08
CA HIS A 33 -23.12 2.69 1.32
C HIS A 33 -22.54 1.55 2.16
N ILE A 34 -21.74 1.90 3.18
CA ILE A 34 -21.20 0.98 4.17
C ILE A 34 -21.31 1.60 5.58
N THR A 35 -21.29 0.77 6.61
CA THR A 35 -21.20 1.24 8.00
C THR A 35 -19.74 1.46 8.43
N ALA A 36 -19.54 2.26 9.48
CA ALA A 36 -18.21 2.42 10.09
C ALA A 36 -17.63 1.08 10.60
N ASP A 37 -18.49 0.16 11.06
CA ASP A 37 -18.08 -1.17 11.51
C ASP A 37 -17.60 -2.04 10.32
N GLN A 38 -18.32 -2.02 9.20
CA GLN A 38 -17.90 -2.70 7.97
C GLN A 38 -16.58 -2.16 7.43
N ALA A 39 -16.40 -0.83 7.46
CA ALA A 39 -15.14 -0.19 7.11
C ALA A 39 -14.00 -0.64 8.03
N MET A 40 -14.21 -0.60 9.35
CA MET A 40 -13.22 -1.04 10.34
C MET A 40 -12.86 -2.52 10.17
N HIS A 41 -13.85 -3.37 9.91
CA HIS A 41 -13.64 -4.79 9.66
C HIS A 41 -12.78 -5.02 8.40
N ALA A 42 -13.07 -4.31 7.30
CA ALA A 42 -12.29 -4.40 6.08
C ALA A 42 -10.84 -3.92 6.27
N ILE A 43 -10.64 -2.83 7.02
CA ILE A 43 -9.29 -2.31 7.34
C ILE A 43 -8.51 -3.34 8.14
N ARG A 44 -9.11 -3.92 9.19
CA ARG A 44 -8.46 -4.96 10.01
C ARG A 44 -8.13 -6.19 9.17
N HIS A 45 -9.04 -6.62 8.31
CA HIS A 45 -8.82 -7.74 7.40
C HIS A 45 -7.63 -7.47 6.46
N GLN A 46 -7.59 -6.28 5.85
CA GLN A 46 -6.48 -5.86 5.00
C GLN A 46 -5.14 -5.85 5.73
N LEU A 47 -5.12 -5.32 6.97
CA LEU A 47 -3.92 -5.28 7.79
C LEU A 47 -3.44 -6.68 8.16
N ALA A 48 -4.35 -7.60 8.50
CA ALA A 48 -4.02 -8.99 8.84
C ALA A 48 -3.44 -9.77 7.64
N MET A 49 -3.75 -9.36 6.41
CA MET A 49 -3.17 -9.97 5.21
C MET A 49 -1.74 -9.50 4.90
N ARG A 50 -1.27 -8.41 5.54
CA ARG A 50 0.09 -7.91 5.29
C ARG A 50 1.10 -8.89 5.85
N ARG A 51 1.91 -9.42 4.95
CA ARG A 51 3.03 -10.30 5.31
C ARG A 51 4.08 -9.49 6.07
N PRO A 52 4.58 -9.97 7.22
CA PRO A 52 5.61 -9.24 7.98
C PRO A 52 6.87 -8.96 7.16
N ILE A 53 7.49 -7.79 7.36
CA ILE A 53 8.72 -7.39 6.63
C ILE A 53 9.86 -8.39 6.86
N GLY A 54 10.07 -8.85 8.09
CA GLY A 54 11.11 -9.84 8.40
C GLY A 54 10.91 -11.18 7.65
N GLN A 55 9.66 -11.63 7.49
CA GLN A 55 9.36 -12.81 6.69
C GLN A 55 9.71 -12.59 5.21
N LEU A 56 9.31 -11.44 4.65
CA LEU A 56 9.64 -11.09 3.26
C LEU A 56 11.15 -10.98 3.05
N ALA A 57 11.88 -10.42 4.02
CA ALA A 57 13.33 -10.27 3.96
C ALA A 57 14.04 -11.63 3.86
N VAL A 58 13.60 -12.61 4.66
CA VAL A 58 14.13 -13.99 4.60
C VAL A 58 13.83 -14.65 3.26
N GLU A 59 12.60 -14.53 2.77
CA GLU A 59 12.23 -15.10 1.47
C GLU A 59 12.95 -14.46 0.28
N GLN A 60 13.46 -13.23 0.44
CA GLN A 60 14.28 -12.55 -0.57
C GLN A 60 15.78 -12.75 -0.37
N ASN A 61 16.20 -13.53 0.64
CA ASN A 61 17.60 -13.68 1.05
C ASN A 61 18.28 -12.34 1.39
N MET A 62 17.49 -11.34 1.80
CA MET A 62 17.98 -10.04 2.27
C MET A 62 18.35 -10.08 3.75
N MET A 63 17.73 -10.98 4.51
CA MET A 63 18.07 -11.28 5.90
C MET A 63 18.04 -12.78 6.13
N THR A 64 18.80 -13.24 7.11
CA THR A 64 18.70 -14.59 7.67
C THR A 64 17.69 -14.62 8.81
N MET A 65 17.23 -15.82 9.20
CA MET A 65 16.34 -15.97 10.36
C MET A 65 16.97 -15.44 11.65
N ASN A 66 18.29 -15.62 11.82
CA ASN A 66 18.99 -15.13 13.01
C ASN A 66 18.94 -13.60 13.09
N GLU A 67 19.19 -12.90 11.99
CA GLU A 67 19.13 -11.44 11.93
C GLU A 67 17.71 -10.92 12.18
N VAL A 68 16.68 -11.64 11.72
CA VAL A 68 15.29 -11.32 12.08
C VAL A 68 15.06 -11.47 13.58
N PHE A 69 15.57 -12.52 14.21
CA PHE A 69 15.47 -12.70 15.66
C PHE A 69 16.23 -11.62 16.43
N ASP A 70 17.40 -11.19 15.95
CA ASP A 70 18.18 -10.13 16.58
C ASP A 70 17.38 -8.82 16.59
N VAL A 71 16.77 -8.45 15.46
CA VAL A 71 15.91 -7.26 15.37
C VAL A 71 14.67 -7.39 16.26
N LEU A 72 13.98 -8.53 16.25
CA LEU A 72 12.80 -8.75 17.10
C LEU A 72 13.15 -8.71 18.59
N SER A 73 14.32 -9.22 18.98
CA SER A 73 14.80 -9.17 20.37
C SER A 73 15.05 -7.72 20.79
N SER A 74 15.67 -6.93 19.92
CA SER A 74 15.93 -5.51 20.16
C SER A 74 14.64 -4.68 20.26
N GLN A 75 13.58 -5.02 19.51
CA GLN A 75 12.26 -4.38 19.64
C GLN A 75 11.58 -4.62 21.00
N LEU A 76 12.01 -5.61 21.79
CA LEU A 76 11.48 -5.78 23.16
C LEU A 76 11.95 -4.66 24.09
N ASP A 77 13.12 -4.09 23.80
CA ASP A 77 13.75 -3.05 24.59
C ASP A 77 13.53 -1.65 24.00
N CYS A 78 13.09 -1.53 22.73
CA CYS A 78 12.75 -0.26 22.08
C CYS A 78 11.46 -0.30 21.24
N ASP A 79 10.64 0.74 21.34
CA ASP A 79 9.39 0.89 20.56
C ASP A 79 9.67 1.47 19.15
N GLN A 80 10.65 0.89 18.43
CA GLN A 80 10.99 1.27 17.06
C GLN A 80 10.40 0.27 16.04
N PRO A 81 10.01 0.72 14.84
CA PRO A 81 9.55 -0.20 13.79
C PRO A 81 10.66 -1.15 13.33
N PHE A 82 10.30 -2.41 13.08
CA PHE A 82 11.21 -3.47 12.65
C PHE A 82 12.16 -3.04 11.52
N GLY A 83 11.63 -2.42 10.46
CA GLY A 83 12.42 -2.02 9.30
C GLY A 83 13.47 -0.95 9.62
N GLN A 84 13.13 0.00 10.48
CA GLN A 84 14.07 1.03 10.92
C GLN A 84 15.20 0.42 11.75
N LEU A 85 14.84 -0.45 12.69
CA LEU A 85 15.80 -1.11 13.57
C LEU A 85 16.72 -2.06 12.79
N ALA A 86 16.19 -2.78 11.81
CA ALA A 86 16.98 -3.62 10.91
C ALA A 86 18.02 -2.82 10.11
N ILE A 87 17.71 -1.57 9.73
CA ILE A 87 18.69 -0.66 9.10
C ILE A 87 19.74 -0.20 10.11
N GLU A 88 19.31 0.21 11.30
CA GLU A 88 20.22 0.66 12.37
C GLU A 88 21.20 -0.42 12.82
N MET A 89 20.77 -1.68 12.81
CA MET A 89 21.58 -2.85 13.12
C MET A 89 22.44 -3.34 11.93
N GLY A 90 22.27 -2.74 10.73
CA GLY A 90 23.05 -3.05 9.54
C GLY A 90 22.61 -4.31 8.78
N HIS A 91 21.44 -4.87 9.09
CA HIS A 91 20.89 -6.05 8.39
C HIS A 91 20.15 -5.69 7.09
N LEU A 92 19.65 -4.46 6.97
CA LEU A 92 18.99 -3.96 5.77
C LEU A 92 19.57 -2.61 5.36
N THR A 93 19.51 -2.32 4.07
CA THR A 93 19.63 -0.95 3.57
C THR A 93 18.27 -0.27 3.46
N HIS A 94 18.24 1.05 3.28
CA HIS A 94 17.02 1.78 2.96
C HIS A 94 16.40 1.31 1.64
N GLU A 95 17.22 0.89 0.69
CA GLU A 95 16.77 0.35 -0.60
C GLU A 95 16.09 -1.01 -0.41
N ASP A 96 16.69 -1.91 0.36
CA ASP A 96 16.09 -3.22 0.67
C ASP A 96 14.75 -3.04 1.37
N LEU A 97 14.69 -2.17 2.38
CA LEU A 97 13.44 -1.87 3.07
C LEU A 97 12.38 -1.30 2.10
N GLY A 98 12.78 -0.42 1.19
CA GLY A 98 11.91 0.09 0.14
C GLY A 98 11.33 -1.03 -0.74
N LEU A 99 12.18 -1.93 -1.22
CA LEU A 99 11.75 -3.08 -2.03
C LEU A 99 10.81 -4.02 -1.26
N LEU A 100 11.08 -4.27 0.03
CA LEU A 100 10.23 -5.08 0.89
C LEU A 100 8.87 -4.44 1.12
N ILE A 101 8.80 -3.13 1.32
CA ILE A 101 7.54 -2.38 1.46
C ILE A 101 6.74 -2.47 0.16
N LEU A 102 7.38 -2.27 -0.99
CA LEU A 102 6.71 -2.41 -2.29
C LEU A 102 6.12 -3.82 -2.47
N LYS A 103 6.90 -4.84 -2.13
CA LYS A 103 6.44 -6.24 -2.20
C LYS A 103 5.31 -6.55 -1.22
N GLN A 104 5.34 -5.97 -0.03
CA GLN A 104 4.28 -6.11 0.96
C GLN A 104 2.97 -5.48 0.46
N LEU A 105 3.05 -4.36 -0.26
CA LEU A 105 1.88 -3.68 -0.85
C LEU A 105 1.28 -4.44 -2.03
N ASP A 106 2.10 -5.06 -2.88
CA ASP A 106 1.64 -5.83 -4.04
C ASP A 106 0.82 -7.08 -3.65
N GLY A 107 1.08 -7.64 -2.47
CA GLY A 107 0.44 -8.88 -2.00
C GLY A 107 -0.95 -8.70 -1.36
N VAL A 108 -1.44 -7.47 -1.22
CA VAL A 108 -2.64 -7.18 -0.42
C VAL A 108 -3.74 -6.55 -1.29
N PRO A 109 -4.94 -7.15 -1.35
CA PRO A 109 -6.08 -6.59 -2.07
C PRO A 109 -6.42 -5.18 -1.61
N SER A 110 -7.04 -4.40 -2.50
CA SER A 110 -7.52 -3.07 -2.13
C SER A 110 -8.60 -3.14 -1.06
N LEU A 111 -8.86 -2.01 -0.39
CA LEU A 111 -9.86 -2.00 0.69
C LEU A 111 -11.25 -2.21 0.09
N GLU A 112 -11.47 -1.65 -1.11
CA GLU A 112 -12.63 -1.81 -1.95
C GLU A 112 -12.86 -3.28 -2.32
N ASP A 113 -11.81 -4.00 -2.75
CA ASP A 113 -11.90 -5.43 -3.05
C ASP A 113 -12.34 -6.23 -1.82
N ILE A 114 -11.79 -5.91 -0.65
CA ILE A 114 -12.15 -6.58 0.61
C ILE A 114 -13.60 -6.27 1.00
N LEU A 115 -14.04 -5.02 0.86
CA LEU A 115 -15.43 -4.64 1.11
C LEU A 115 -16.41 -5.37 0.18
N ILE A 116 -16.03 -5.57 -1.08
CA ILE A 116 -16.82 -6.33 -2.07
C ILE A 116 -16.84 -7.82 -1.72
N GLN A 117 -15.68 -8.40 -1.42
CA GLN A 117 -15.55 -9.82 -1.04
C GLN A 117 -16.34 -10.14 0.23
N ASN A 118 -16.36 -9.23 1.19
CA ASN A 118 -17.14 -9.35 2.43
C ASN A 118 -18.65 -9.08 2.22
N GLY A 119 -19.07 -8.69 1.01
CA GLY A 119 -20.46 -8.37 0.70
C GLY A 119 -20.97 -7.06 1.30
N ALA A 120 -20.08 -6.21 1.82
CA ALA A 120 -20.44 -4.93 2.43
C ALA A 120 -20.87 -3.89 1.37
N VAL A 121 -20.29 -3.97 0.17
CA VAL A 121 -20.59 -3.07 -0.95
C VAL A 121 -20.54 -3.85 -2.27
N THR A 122 -21.18 -3.33 -3.31
CA THR A 122 -21.06 -3.90 -4.66
C THR A 122 -20.02 -3.15 -5.49
N ALA A 123 -19.39 -3.84 -6.44
CA ALA A 123 -18.43 -3.23 -7.37
C ALA A 123 -19.04 -2.02 -8.13
N LYS A 124 -20.34 -2.09 -8.47
CA LYS A 124 -21.06 -1.00 -9.09
C LYS A 124 -21.08 0.26 -8.22
N ILE A 125 -21.40 0.12 -6.93
CA ILE A 125 -21.46 1.26 -5.99
C ILE A 125 -20.07 1.87 -5.82
N VAL A 126 -19.02 1.04 -5.74
CA VAL A 126 -17.64 1.52 -5.65
C VAL A 126 -17.27 2.34 -6.89
N MET A 127 -17.53 1.84 -8.10
CA MET A 127 -17.26 2.56 -9.34
C MET A 127 -18.02 3.90 -9.45
N GLU A 128 -19.28 3.92 -9.02
CA GLU A 128 -20.08 5.14 -9.00
C GLU A 128 -19.54 6.16 -7.98
N ALA A 129 -19.11 5.69 -6.82
CA ALA A 129 -18.47 6.51 -5.81
C ALA A 129 -17.14 7.10 -6.32
N GLU A 130 -16.33 6.30 -7.01
CA GLU A 130 -15.08 6.77 -7.64
C GLU A 130 -15.35 7.87 -8.67
N SER A 131 -16.33 7.68 -9.56
CA SER A 131 -16.68 8.65 -10.59
C SER A 131 -17.15 9.99 -9.98
N ARG A 132 -17.91 9.92 -8.88
CA ARG A 132 -18.39 11.11 -8.17
C ARG A 132 -17.26 11.80 -7.38
N TYR A 133 -16.35 11.03 -6.79
CA TYR A 133 -15.19 11.55 -6.08
C TYR A 133 -14.22 12.28 -7.03
N GLU A 134 -14.01 11.77 -8.25
CA GLU A 134 -13.17 12.41 -9.27
C GLU A 134 -13.80 13.68 -9.87
N ALA A 135 -15.13 13.82 -9.81
CA ALA A 135 -15.86 14.98 -10.33
C ALA A 135 -15.93 16.18 -9.36
N LEU A 136 -15.46 16.04 -8.11
CA LEU A 136 -15.50 17.14 -7.14
C LEU A 136 -14.47 18.24 -7.47
N PRO A 137 -14.88 19.51 -7.67
CA PRO A 137 -13.97 20.59 -8.02
C PRO A 137 -13.00 20.90 -6.87
N GLY A 138 -11.69 20.81 -7.15
CA GLY A 138 -10.60 21.05 -6.20
C GLY A 138 -9.56 19.92 -6.11
N MET A 139 -9.81 18.77 -6.75
CA MET A 139 -8.98 17.55 -6.58
C MET A 139 -8.66 16.84 -7.90
N VAL A 140 -8.48 17.61 -8.98
CA VAL A 140 -7.91 17.09 -10.24
C VAL A 140 -6.53 16.53 -9.91
N ARG A 141 -6.33 15.22 -10.10
CA ARG A 141 -4.99 14.61 -10.16
C ARG A 141 -4.15 15.50 -11.05
N SER A 142 -3.06 16.09 -10.54
CA SER A 142 -2.07 16.78 -11.35
C SER A 142 -1.47 15.79 -12.34
N ARG A 143 -2.19 15.53 -13.43
CA ARG A 143 -1.65 15.03 -14.67
C ARG A 143 -1.16 16.25 -15.42
N GLU A 144 0.10 16.14 -15.83
CA GLU A 144 0.79 16.98 -16.80
C GLU A 144 1.37 18.28 -16.22
N GLY A 145 2.65 18.18 -15.86
CA GLY A 145 3.57 19.28 -16.09
C GLY A 145 3.47 19.67 -17.56
N ALA A 146 2.94 20.86 -17.81
CA ALA A 146 3.04 21.52 -19.09
C ALA A 146 4.53 21.68 -19.43
N VAL A 147 5.03 20.82 -20.32
CA VAL A 147 6.19 21.18 -21.14
C VAL A 147 5.64 22.12 -22.20
N GLN A 148 5.64 23.41 -21.87
CA GLN A 148 5.69 24.47 -22.87
C GLN A 148 7.18 24.77 -23.07
N LEU A 149 7.75 24.32 -24.19
CA LEU A 149 8.98 24.89 -24.72
C LEU A 149 8.62 25.44 -26.09
N ASP A 150 8.61 26.76 -26.19
CA ASP A 150 8.68 27.51 -27.44
C ASP A 150 9.97 27.16 -28.21
#